data_AF-A0A1A8P9W9-F1
#
_entry.id   AF-A0A1A8P9W9-F1
#
_cell.length_a   1.000
_cell.length_b   1.000
_cell.length_c   1.000
_cell.angle_alpha   90.00
_cell.angle_beta   90.00
_cell.angle_gamma   90.00
#
_symmetry.space_group_name_H-M   'P 1'
#
loop_
_entity.id
_entity.type
_entity.pdbx_description
1 polymer ?
#
loop_
_entity_poly.entity_id
_entity_poly.type
_entity_poly.pdbx_seq_one_letter_code
_entity_poly.pdbx_strand_id
1 'polypeptide(L)'
;MEEKHKKILQQNMTQLVKGLDLTDLYGALLKKDVFTKDMIDELQIAGIVQDQVRQLVQALETRGSRAFPLFLECLWETGQHRLAELLQTEAPTVPRQRPECKSYKMEASPCGHCLIINNVEFKPESALRNRRGSNID
;
A
#
# COMPACT_ATOMS: atom_id res chain seq x y z
N MET A 1 6.56 -5.56 -17.04
CA MET A 1 6.53 -4.39 -16.14
C MET A 1 7.09 -3.17 -16.89
N GLU A 2 6.60 -1.95 -16.64
CA GLU A 2 7.19 -0.74 -17.25
C GLU A 2 8.58 -0.44 -16.67
N GLU A 3 9.49 0.13 -17.47
CA GLU A 3 10.86 0.46 -17.03
C GLU A 3 10.90 1.38 -15.81
N LYS A 4 9.93 2.29 -15.68
CA LYS A 4 9.82 3.17 -14.52
C LYS A 4 9.63 2.38 -13.21
N HIS A 5 8.79 1.34 -13.22
CA HIS A 5 8.54 0.51 -12.05
C HIS A 5 9.77 -0.34 -11.70
N LYS A 6 10.51 -0.80 -12.71
CA LYS A 6 11.78 -1.51 -12.50
C LYS A 6 12.81 -0.60 -11.81
N LYS A 7 12.96 0.64 -12.29
CA LYS A 7 13.87 1.62 -11.69
C LYS A 7 13.53 1.90 -10.23
N ILE A 8 12.24 2.08 -9.91
CA ILE A 8 11.77 2.31 -8.53
C ILE A 8 12.12 1.13 -7.62
N LEU A 9 11.88 -0.11 -8.06
CA LEU A 9 12.21 -1.31 -7.28
C LEU A 9 13.71 -1.45 -7.06
N GLN A 10 14.52 -1.17 -8.09
CA GLN A 10 15.98 -1.25 -8.03
C GLN A 10 16.59 -0.16 -7.15
N GLN A 11 16.08 1.08 -7.23
CA GLN A 11 16.52 2.20 -6.38
C GLN A 11 16.20 1.96 -4.91
N ASN A 12 15.04 1.37 -4.61
CA ASN A 12 14.59 1.10 -3.24
C ASN A 12 14.95 -0.29 -2.72
N MET A 13 15.80 -1.03 -3.43
CA MET A 13 16.12 -2.42 -3.10
C MET A 13 16.71 -2.56 -1.69
N THR A 14 17.48 -1.58 -1.22
CA THR A 14 18.04 -1.57 0.14
C THR A 14 16.99 -1.40 1.23
N GLN A 15 15.94 -0.62 0.96
CA GLN A 15 14.81 -0.43 1.87
C GLN A 15 13.91 -1.66 1.88
N LEU A 16 13.67 -2.27 0.71
CA LEU A 16 12.93 -3.51 0.59
C LEU A 16 13.63 -4.62 1.38
N VAL A 17 14.93 -4.83 1.18
CA VAL A 17 15.67 -5.87 1.90
C VAL A 17 15.63 -5.70 3.42
N LYS A 18 15.54 -4.47 3.93
CA LYS A 18 15.56 -4.20 5.39
C LYS A 18 14.19 -4.22 6.05
N GLY A 19 13.12 -3.93 5.31
CA GLY A 19 11.78 -3.74 5.88
C GLY A 19 10.71 -4.67 5.33
N LEU A 20 11.04 -5.52 4.35
CA LEU A 20 10.09 -6.40 3.69
C LEU A 20 9.99 -7.72 4.44
N ASP A 21 8.82 -8.01 5.00
CA ASP A 21 8.51 -9.31 5.55
C ASP A 21 8.00 -10.24 4.45
N LEU A 22 8.85 -11.20 4.06
CA LEU A 22 8.58 -12.15 2.99
C LEU A 22 7.51 -13.19 3.36
N THR A 23 7.46 -13.60 4.62
CA THR A 23 6.54 -14.66 5.10
C THR A 23 5.08 -14.29 4.85
N ASP A 24 4.66 -13.11 5.30
CA ASP A 24 3.28 -12.62 5.11
C ASP A 24 3.01 -12.22 3.66
N LEU A 25 4.05 -11.71 2.97
CA LEU A 25 3.96 -11.30 1.58
C LEU A 25 3.75 -12.49 0.64
N TYR A 26 4.42 -13.62 0.84
CA TYR A 26 4.24 -14.81 0.01
C TYR A 26 2.80 -15.34 0.07
N GLY A 27 2.17 -15.30 1.25
CA GLY A 27 0.75 -15.65 1.40
C GLY A 27 -0.17 -14.75 0.58
N ALA A 28 0.06 -13.43 0.62
CA ALA A 28 -0.70 -12.47 -0.17
C ALA A 28 -0.47 -12.62 -1.69
N LEU A 29 0.78 -12.84 -2.09
CA LEU A 29 1.17 -13.03 -3.49
C LEU A 29 0.58 -14.32 -4.10
N LEU A 30 0.52 -15.40 -3.31
CA LEU A 30 -0.14 -16.65 -3.71
C LEU A 30 -1.65 -16.43 -3.87
N LYS A 31 -2.27 -15.70 -2.93
CA LYS A 31 -3.71 -15.42 -2.94
C LYS A 31 -4.15 -14.59 -4.15
N LYS A 32 -3.29 -13.70 -4.66
CA LYS A 32 -3.56 -12.88 -5.84
C LYS A 32 -3.05 -13.51 -7.15
N ASP A 33 -2.63 -14.78 -7.13
CA ASP A 33 -2.05 -15.51 -8.26
C ASP A 33 -0.89 -14.76 -8.95
N VAL A 34 -0.20 -13.88 -8.20
CA VAL A 34 0.97 -13.15 -8.71
C VAL A 34 2.12 -14.12 -8.89
N PHE A 35 2.23 -15.09 -7.98
CA PHE A 35 3.16 -16.21 -8.04
C PHE A 35 2.43 -17.53 -7.82
N THR A 36 2.97 -18.57 -8.45
CA THR A 36 2.53 -19.95 -8.22
C THR A 36 3.25 -20.48 -6.98
N LYS A 37 2.62 -21.42 -6.26
CA LYS A 37 3.22 -22.04 -5.07
C LYS A 37 4.63 -22.58 -5.35
N ASP A 38 4.82 -23.31 -6.46
CA ASP A 38 6.13 -23.87 -6.82
C ASP A 38 7.21 -22.79 -6.99
N MET A 39 6.86 -21.63 -7.57
CA MET A 39 7.81 -20.51 -7.70
C MET A 39 8.12 -19.84 -6.37
N ILE A 40 7.15 -19.77 -5.46
CA ILE A 40 7.40 -19.25 -4.10
C ILE A 40 8.31 -20.20 -3.34
N ASP A 41 8.09 -21.51 -3.48
CA ASP A 41 8.92 -22.53 -2.83
C ASP A 41 10.36 -22.47 -3.37
N GLU A 42 10.56 -22.29 -4.68
CA GLU A 42 11.88 -22.03 -5.28
C GLU A 42 12.53 -20.74 -4.73
N LEU A 43 11.76 -19.67 -4.60
CA LEU A 43 12.23 -18.40 -4.03
C LEU A 43 12.60 -18.52 -2.54
N GLN A 44 11.96 -19.42 -1.79
CA GLN A 44 12.33 -19.68 -0.39
C GLN A 44 13.62 -20.49 -0.29
N ILE A 45 13.85 -21.41 -1.22
CA ILE A 45 15.06 -22.25 -1.27
C ILE A 45 16.29 -21.43 -1.71
N ALA A 46 16.07 -20.30 -2.39
CA ALA A 46 17.09 -19.45 -3.01
C ALA A 46 18.20 -18.89 -2.10
N GLY A 47 18.11 -19.04 -0.77
CA GLY A 47 19.18 -18.67 0.16
C GLY A 47 18.73 -17.67 1.24
N ILE A 48 19.56 -16.66 1.52
CA ILE A 48 19.30 -15.64 2.55
C ILE A 48 18.20 -14.66 2.12
N VAL A 49 17.51 -14.05 3.08
CA VAL A 49 16.40 -13.09 2.86
C VAL A 49 16.74 -12.05 1.78
N GLN A 50 17.97 -11.55 1.74
CA GLN A 50 18.37 -10.56 0.73
C GLN A 50 18.32 -11.10 -0.71
N ASP A 51 18.77 -12.33 -0.92
CA ASP A 51 18.74 -12.98 -2.22
C ASP A 51 17.31 -13.35 -2.60
N GLN A 52 16.50 -13.78 -1.63
CA GLN A 52 15.07 -14.01 -1.84
C GLN A 52 14.36 -12.73 -2.32
N VAL A 53 14.65 -11.57 -1.72
CA VAL A 53 14.08 -10.27 -2.17
C VAL A 53 14.55 -9.92 -3.58
N ARG A 54 15.84 -10.11 -3.89
CA ARG A 54 16.38 -9.84 -5.24
C ARG A 54 15.70 -10.71 -6.29
N GLN A 55 15.59 -12.01 -6.02
CA GLN A 55 14.92 -12.94 -6.93
C GLN A 55 13.43 -12.65 -7.04
N LEU A 56 12.76 -12.27 -5.95
CA LEU A 56 11.36 -11.85 -5.98
C LEU A 56 11.16 -10.63 -6.87
N VAL A 57 12.01 -9.60 -6.75
CA VAL A 57 11.96 -8.42 -7.62
C VAL A 57 12.19 -8.83 -9.08
N GLN A 58 13.21 -9.65 -9.35
CA GLN A 58 13.49 -10.13 -10.71
C GLN A 58 12.31 -10.93 -11.30
N ALA A 59 11.69 -11.79 -10.49
CA ALA A 59 10.53 -12.58 -10.90
C ALA A 59 9.27 -11.71 -11.07
N LEU A 60 9.12 -10.64 -10.29
CA LEU A 60 8.06 -9.63 -10.48
C LEU A 60 8.24 -8.89 -11.81
N GLU A 61 9.48 -8.61 -12.22
CA GLU A 61 9.75 -7.93 -13.49
C GLU A 61 9.35 -8.78 -14.71
N THR A 62 9.49 -10.10 -14.63
CA THR A 62 9.16 -11.05 -15.71
C THR A 62 7.66 -11.38 -15.78
N ARG A 63 6.92 -11.24 -14.67
CA ARG A 63 5.47 -11.53 -14.56
C ARG A 63 4.54 -10.54 -15.30
N GLY A 64 5.06 -9.45 -15.87
CA GLY A 64 4.30 -8.55 -16.75
C GLY A 64 3.97 -7.17 -16.17
N SER A 65 3.07 -6.42 -16.80
CA SER A 65 2.75 -5.03 -16.42
C SER A 65 1.91 -4.92 -15.15
N ARG A 66 1.06 -5.92 -14.87
CA ARG A 66 0.18 -5.97 -13.69
C ARG A 66 0.87 -6.42 -12.40
N ALA A 67 2.09 -6.95 -12.49
CA ALA A 67 2.82 -7.45 -11.31
C ALA A 67 3.13 -6.34 -10.29
N PHE A 68 3.48 -5.14 -10.76
CA PHE A 68 3.79 -4.00 -9.88
C PHE A 68 2.59 -3.53 -9.02
N PRO A 69 1.41 -3.19 -9.60
CA PRO A 69 0.27 -2.78 -8.79
C PRO A 69 -0.23 -3.89 -7.86
N LEU A 70 -0.20 -5.16 -8.28
CA LEU A 70 -0.57 -6.28 -7.42
C LEU A 70 0.40 -6.46 -6.26
N PHE A 71 1.71 -6.28 -6.49
CA PHE A 71 2.71 -6.27 -5.43
C PHE A 71 2.46 -5.13 -4.43
N LEU A 72 2.12 -3.93 -4.93
CA LEU A 72 1.71 -2.83 -4.06
C LEU A 72 0.44 -3.16 -3.28
N GLU A 73 -0.55 -3.85 -3.84
CA GLU A 73 -1.72 -4.29 -3.06
C GLU A 73 -1.32 -5.29 -1.96
N CYS A 74 -0.46 -6.25 -2.27
CA CYS A 74 0.01 -7.24 -1.30
C CYS A 74 0.71 -6.56 -0.12
N LEU A 75 1.55 -5.55 -0.37
CA LEU A 75 2.19 -4.78 0.71
C LEU A 75 1.19 -4.05 1.62
N TRP A 76 -0.01 -3.73 1.12
CA TRP A 76 -1.04 -3.07 1.93
C TRP A 76 -1.85 -4.09 2.72
N GLU A 77 -2.09 -5.26 2.14
CA GLU A 77 -2.73 -6.37 2.84
C GLU A 77 -1.84 -6.91 3.98
N THR A 78 -0.52 -6.90 3.81
CA THR A 78 0.44 -7.30 4.85
C THR A 78 0.74 -6.21 5.87
N GLY A 79 0.16 -5.01 5.74
CA GLY A 79 0.42 -3.90 6.66
C GLY A 79 1.76 -3.19 6.46
N GLN A 80 2.53 -3.54 5.43
CA GLN A 80 3.81 -2.92 5.06
C GLN A 80 3.60 -1.59 4.29
N HIS A 81 2.67 -0.76 4.78
CA HIS A 81 2.21 0.47 4.14
C HIS A 81 3.35 1.46 3.86
N ARG A 82 4.31 1.57 4.78
CA ARG A 82 5.45 2.49 4.64
C ARG A 82 6.28 2.19 3.39
N LEU A 83 6.56 0.91 3.11
CA LEU A 83 7.31 0.52 1.91
C LEU A 83 6.51 0.82 0.65
N ALA A 84 5.21 0.51 0.68
CA ALA A 84 4.37 0.70 -0.47
C ALA A 84 4.03 2.17 -0.76
N GLU A 85 4.01 3.03 0.25
CA GLU A 85 3.92 4.48 0.08
C GLU A 85 5.22 5.05 -0.50
N LEU A 86 6.38 4.55 -0.05
CA LEU A 86 7.68 4.92 -0.59
C LEU A 86 7.76 4.56 -2.10
N LEU A 87 7.44 3.32 -2.45
CA LEU A 87 7.42 2.86 -3.84
C LEU A 87 6.36 3.56 -4.71
N GLN A 88 5.28 4.05 -4.10
CA GLN A 88 4.22 4.78 -4.81
C GLN A 88 4.55 6.26 -5.01
N THR A 89 5.27 6.88 -4.07
CA THR A 89 5.66 8.30 -4.14
C THR A 89 6.62 8.55 -5.30
N GLU A 90 7.47 7.57 -5.63
CA GLU A 90 8.42 7.65 -6.75
C GLU A 90 7.80 7.25 -8.11
N ALA A 91 6.57 6.73 -8.12
CA ALA A 91 5.84 6.43 -9.36
C ALA A 91 4.95 7.63 -9.76
N PRO A 92 4.99 8.12 -11.01
CA PRO A 92 3.97 9.04 -11.49
C PRO A 92 2.64 8.27 -11.64
N THR A 93 1.82 8.39 -10.60
CA THR A 93 0.36 8.28 -10.56
C THR A 93 -0.26 7.13 -11.36
N VAL A 94 -0.42 5.97 -10.72
CA VAL A 94 -1.68 5.23 -10.85
C VAL A 94 -2.59 5.78 -9.75
N PRO A 95 -3.76 6.37 -10.05
CA PRO A 95 -4.63 6.90 -9.02
C PRO A 95 -5.11 5.74 -8.17
N ARG A 96 -4.51 5.60 -6.99
CA ARG A 96 -5.23 5.00 -5.88
C ARG A 96 -6.41 5.90 -5.61
N GLN A 97 -7.60 5.33 -5.71
CA GLN A 97 -8.77 5.90 -5.06
C GLN A 97 -8.53 5.87 -3.55
N ARG A 98 -7.74 6.83 -3.05
CA ARG A 98 -7.99 7.40 -1.73
C ARG A 98 -9.41 7.96 -1.83
N PRO A 99 -10.32 7.71 -0.88
CA PRO A 99 -11.61 8.37 -0.91
C PRO A 99 -11.34 9.86 -1.07
N GLU A 100 -11.86 10.41 -2.16
CA GLU A 100 -11.61 11.75 -2.65
C GLU A 100 -11.73 12.74 -1.47
N CYS A 101 -10.64 13.43 -1.13
CA CYS A 101 -10.69 14.47 -0.11
C CYS A 101 -11.51 15.62 -0.70
N LYS A 102 -12.82 15.60 -0.42
CA LYS A 102 -13.76 16.63 -0.86
C LYS A 102 -13.37 17.94 -0.20
N SER A 103 -12.63 18.78 -0.92
CA SER A 103 -12.33 20.14 -0.51
C SER A 103 -13.58 20.99 -0.73
N TYR A 104 -14.27 21.33 0.36
CA TYR A 104 -15.41 22.25 0.31
C TYR A 104 -14.89 23.69 0.45
N LYS A 105 -15.07 24.49 -0.60
CA LYS A 105 -14.72 25.91 -0.57
C LYS A 105 -15.75 26.67 0.27
N MET A 106 -15.31 27.28 1.37
CA MET A 106 -16.16 28.10 2.24
C MET A 106 -16.14 29.55 1.73
N GLU A 107 -17.30 30.09 1.33
CA GLU A 107 -17.44 31.44 0.72
C GLU A 107 -17.86 32.53 1.73
N ALA A 108 -17.62 32.33 3.04
CA ALA A 108 -18.03 33.28 4.09
C ALA A 108 -16.89 34.25 4.49
N SER A 109 -17.24 35.52 4.79
CA SER A 109 -16.32 36.54 5.29
C SER A 109 -16.71 36.98 6.71
N PRO A 110 -15.79 36.98 7.70
CA PRO A 110 -14.37 36.66 7.55
C PRO A 110 -14.13 35.17 7.29
N CYS A 111 -13.22 34.87 6.37
CA CYS A 111 -12.83 33.51 6.03
C CYS A 111 -11.76 33.02 7.01
N GLY A 112 -12.10 32.02 7.82
CA GLY A 112 -11.17 31.27 8.66
C GLY A 112 -10.92 29.86 8.09
N HIS A 113 -9.88 29.19 8.56
CA HIS A 113 -9.67 27.77 8.26
C HIS A 113 -10.56 26.92 9.17
N CYS A 114 -11.38 26.04 8.61
CA CYS A 114 -12.17 25.07 9.36
C CYS A 114 -11.72 23.65 8.98
N LEU A 115 -11.35 22.86 9.99
CA LEU A 115 -11.09 21.43 9.84
C LEU A 115 -12.32 20.67 10.30
N ILE A 116 -13.00 19.99 9.36
CA ILE A 116 -14.13 19.12 9.67
C ILE A 116 -13.64 17.69 9.68
N ILE A 117 -13.64 17.06 10.86
CA ILE A 117 -13.29 15.65 11.03
C ILE A 117 -14.59 14.89 11.28
N ASN A 118 -15.05 14.16 10.26
CA ASN A 118 -16.23 13.30 10.36
C ASN A 118 -15.80 11.86 10.68
N ASN A 119 -15.61 11.56 11.96
CA ASN A 119 -15.30 10.21 12.41
C ASN A 119 -16.58 9.38 12.49
N VAL A 120 -16.63 8.29 11.71
CA VAL A 120 -17.76 7.34 11.68
C VAL A 120 -17.57 6.21 12.70
N GLU A 121 -16.31 5.85 12.97
CA GLU A 121 -15.95 4.77 13.88
C GLU A 121 -15.12 5.32 15.04
N PHE A 122 -15.48 4.89 16.25
CA PHE A 122 -14.82 5.28 17.47
C PHE A 122 -14.24 4.04 18.14
N LYS A 123 -13.00 4.13 18.64
CA LYS A 123 -12.41 3.04 19.41
C LYS A 123 -13.25 2.79 20.68
N PRO A 124 -13.45 1.53 21.11
CA PRO A 124 -14.23 1.21 22.31
C PRO A 124 -13.77 1.97 23.56
N GLU A 125 -12.45 2.17 23.70
CA GLU A 125 -11.80 2.86 24.81
C GLU A 125 -11.85 4.40 24.73
N SER A 126 -12.31 4.97 23.61
CA SER A 126 -12.28 6.43 23.40
C SER A 126 -13.34 7.19 24.20
N ALA A 127 -14.30 6.48 24.81
CA ALA A 127 -15.50 7.05 25.43
C ALA A 127 -16.38 7.92 24.49
N LEU A 128 -16.04 7.99 23.20
CA LEU A 128 -16.81 8.70 22.18
C LEU A 128 -17.97 7.82 21.71
N ARG A 129 -19.12 8.44 21.48
CA ARG A 129 -20.36 7.75 21.07
C ARG A 129 -20.96 8.43 19.85
N ASN A 130 -21.66 7.65 19.03
CA ASN A 130 -22.42 8.19 17.92
C ASN A 130 -23.44 9.23 18.40
N ARG A 131 -23.39 10.44 17.84
CA ARG A 131 -24.36 11.49 18.12
C ARG A 131 -25.72 11.07 17.55
N ARG A 132 -26.74 10.93 18.40
CA ARG A 132 -28.14 10.91 17.94
C ARG A 132 -28.50 12.35 17.57
N GLY A 133 -28.84 12.61 16.31
CA GLY A 133 -29.23 13.94 15.85
C GLY A 133 -30.29 14.54 16.77
N SER A 134 -30.14 15.82 17.12
CA SER A 134 -31.13 16.52 17.93
C SER A 134 -32.13 17.17 16.98
N ASN A 135 -33.42 16.93 17.19
CA ASN A 135 -34.50 17.56 16.43
C ASN A 135 -34.85 18.88 17.12
N ILE A 136 -34.05 19.91 16.88
CA ILE A 136 -34.34 21.28 17.31
C ILE A 136 -34.42 22.09 16.02
N ASP A 137 -35.64 22.41 15.63
CA ASP A 137 -35.97 23.35 14.54
C ASP A 137 -35.62 24.80 14.95
#